data_AF-R0IQ16-F1
#
_entry.id   AF-R0IQ16-F1
#
_cell.length_a   1.000
_cell.length_b   1.000
_cell.length_c   1.000
_cell.angle_alpha   90.00
_cell.angle_beta   90.00
_cell.angle_gamma   90.00
#
_symmetry.space_group_name_H-M   'P 1'
#
loop_
_entity.id
_entity.type
_entity.pdbx_description
1 polymer ?
#
loop_
_entity_poly.entity_id
_entity_poly.type
_entity_poly.pdbx_seq_one_letter_code
_entity_poly.pdbx_strand_id
1 'polypeptide(L)'
;MEPLHDQGRFHIPLGIYAIGDPEPIDRILDLDLGKQPLLTPLGRIQPPYSGIDIVSILNLTVTVRKELVCPSCFEERLKSGPLRCSCTLRKRFLDRWLCVGCYIDEHNADKDIASHKMIHSGGGGSHSHQCGCGASFEAGMQPRIVCNWCTGEVTGDWDDMDEEMQEEAEKTEDTEDDDGPDEEHSIADFADQEPGEHGYAKNRDGSLSVYVDGSRIRGERLSRAIIHGWRIEEGMSVDCICCLCEDGDKDGSRSSSSSNKGKVGEDDEEGEEWETEEDDDNEYEEDRDEDTDMDSTSSE
;
A
#
# COMPACT_ATOMS: atom_id res chain seq x y z
N MET A 1 -2.25 10.01 27.94
CA MET A 1 -2.38 8.85 27.05
C MET A 1 -1.33 9.02 25.97
N GLU A 2 -0.48 8.03 25.76
CA GLU A 2 0.50 8.06 24.67
C GLU A 2 -0.24 7.95 23.32
N PRO A 3 0.20 8.67 22.27
CA PRO A 3 -0.34 8.49 20.93
C PRO A 3 -0.33 7.02 20.48
N LEU A 4 -1.35 6.58 19.74
CA LEU A 4 -1.45 5.17 19.35
C LEU A 4 -0.33 4.73 18.37
N HIS A 5 0.37 5.66 17.71
CA HIS A 5 1.46 5.31 16.80
C HIS A 5 2.69 4.87 17.58
N ASP A 6 2.93 5.49 18.74
CA ASP A 6 3.99 5.12 19.67
C ASP A 6 3.75 3.73 20.29
N GLN A 7 2.52 3.24 20.22
CA GLN A 7 2.13 1.90 20.67
C GLN A 7 2.23 0.84 19.55
N GLY A 8 2.87 1.16 18.42
CA GLY A 8 3.05 0.22 17.33
C GLY A 8 1.74 -0.14 16.62
N ARG A 9 0.89 0.85 16.33
CA ARG A 9 -0.37 0.66 15.60
C ARG A 9 -0.41 1.48 14.32
N PHE A 10 -0.92 0.88 13.24
CA PHE A 10 -1.29 1.60 12.04
C PHE A 10 -2.49 2.50 12.35
N HIS A 11 -2.32 3.80 12.13
CA HIS A 11 -3.44 4.73 12.16
C HIS A 11 -4.27 4.61 10.89
N ILE A 12 -5.54 4.95 11.04
CA ILE A 12 -6.51 5.17 9.96
C ILE A 12 -5.88 6.16 8.96
N PRO A 13 -5.60 5.76 7.71
CA PRO A 13 -5.08 6.69 6.70
C PRO A 13 -6.05 7.87 6.53
N LEU A 14 -5.53 9.08 6.32
CA LEU A 14 -6.36 10.29 6.32
C LEU A 14 -7.48 10.28 5.26
N GLY A 15 -7.31 9.50 4.18
CA GLY A 15 -8.24 9.42 3.06
C GLY A 15 -9.31 8.32 3.14
N ILE A 16 -9.44 7.58 4.24
CA ILE A 16 -10.42 6.48 4.31
C ILE A 16 -11.78 6.99 4.81
N TYR A 17 -12.85 6.60 4.10
CA TYR A 17 -14.21 7.10 4.36
C TYR A 17 -14.84 6.45 5.60
N ALA A 18 -14.32 5.31 6.03
CA ALA A 18 -14.84 4.54 7.14
C ALA A 18 -13.93 4.63 8.37
N ILE A 19 -14.53 4.64 9.56
CA ILE A 19 -13.77 4.65 10.81
C ILE A 19 -13.26 3.21 11.06
N GLY A 20 -11.95 2.97 11.00
CA GLY A 20 -11.37 1.66 11.36
C GLY A 20 -10.88 1.61 12.80
N ASP A 21 -10.70 0.41 13.36
CA ASP A 21 -9.95 0.26 14.62
C ASP A 21 -8.44 0.20 14.29
N PRO A 22 -7.56 0.93 15.01
CA PRO A 22 -6.13 0.92 14.74
C PRO A 22 -5.52 -0.48 14.86
N GLU A 23 -4.83 -0.91 13.81
CA GLU A 23 -4.32 -2.28 13.70
C GLU A 23 -2.91 -2.41 14.31
N PRO A 24 -2.64 -3.44 15.14
CA PRO A 24 -1.30 -3.70 15.66
C PRO A 24 -0.30 -4.01 14.53
N ILE A 25 0.77 -3.22 14.45
CA ILE A 25 1.82 -3.35 13.43
C ILE A 25 2.46 -4.73 13.50
N ASP A 26 2.84 -5.19 14.71
CA ASP A 26 3.51 -6.50 14.88
C ASP A 26 2.66 -7.66 14.35
N ARG A 27 1.35 -7.63 14.59
CA ARG A 27 0.44 -8.68 14.08
C ARG A 27 0.46 -8.72 12.55
N ILE A 28 0.32 -7.58 11.91
CA ILE A 28 0.32 -7.45 10.45
C ILE A 28 1.66 -7.90 9.88
N LEU A 29 2.75 -7.50 10.52
CA LEU A 29 4.10 -7.80 10.07
C LEU A 29 4.45 -9.28 10.21
N ASP A 30 3.99 -9.95 11.26
CA ASP A 30 4.31 -11.35 11.58
C ASP A 30 3.28 -12.36 11.05
N LEU A 31 2.30 -11.91 10.28
CA LEU A 31 1.31 -12.78 9.66
C LEU A 31 1.99 -13.79 8.72
N ASP A 32 1.65 -15.07 8.85
CA ASP A 32 2.11 -16.12 7.95
C ASP A 32 1.34 -16.04 6.63
N LEU A 33 1.93 -15.32 5.67
CA LEU A 33 1.33 -15.08 4.36
C LEU A 33 1.25 -16.35 3.50
N GLY A 34 1.86 -17.47 3.92
CA GLY A 34 1.68 -18.76 3.26
C GLY A 34 0.34 -19.42 3.60
N LYS A 35 -0.25 -19.09 4.74
CA LYS A 35 -1.53 -19.64 5.22
C LYS A 35 -2.69 -18.67 5.11
N GLN A 36 -2.41 -17.38 5.28
CA GLN A 36 -3.39 -16.32 5.21
C GLN A 36 -3.12 -15.50 3.96
N PRO A 37 -3.90 -15.72 2.88
CA PRO A 37 -3.61 -15.12 1.60
C PRO A 37 -3.86 -13.62 1.63
N LEU A 38 -4.80 -13.13 2.45
CA LEU A 38 -5.03 -11.72 2.70
C LEU A 38 -5.03 -11.41 4.19
N LEU A 39 -4.73 -10.15 4.51
CA LEU A 39 -4.84 -9.56 5.83
C LEU A 39 -6.29 -9.25 6.10
N THR A 40 -6.83 -9.87 7.15
CA THR A 40 -8.10 -9.48 7.74
C THR A 40 -7.83 -8.50 8.88
N PRO A 41 -8.54 -7.36 8.95
CA PRO A 41 -8.47 -6.48 10.10
C PRO A 41 -9.05 -7.18 11.34
N LEU A 42 -8.48 -6.92 12.52
CA LEU A 42 -9.02 -7.41 13.79
C LEU A 42 -10.26 -6.62 14.24
N GLY A 43 -10.34 -5.37 13.80
CA GLY A 43 -11.38 -4.44 14.17
C GLY A 43 -12.73 -4.71 13.49
N ARG A 44 -13.56 -3.68 13.54
CA ARG A 44 -14.83 -3.63 12.81
C ARG A 44 -14.60 -3.64 11.30
N ILE A 45 -15.37 -4.49 10.62
CA ILE A 45 -15.32 -4.68 9.16
C ILE A 45 -16.63 -4.26 8.46
N GLN A 46 -17.62 -3.81 9.23
CA GLN A 46 -18.96 -3.50 8.73
C GLN A 46 -19.24 -1.99 8.73
N PRO A 47 -19.81 -1.43 7.64
CA PRO A 47 -20.17 -0.02 7.56
C PRO A 47 -20.96 0.49 8.78
N PRO A 48 -20.72 1.75 9.23
CA PRO A 48 -19.82 2.75 8.67
C PRO A 48 -18.35 2.59 9.10
N TYR A 49 -17.99 1.46 9.71
CA TYR A 49 -16.64 1.19 10.22
C TYR A 49 -15.95 0.13 9.36
N SER A 50 -14.84 0.47 8.71
CA SER A 50 -14.13 -0.50 7.85
C SER A 50 -12.65 -0.47 8.14
N GLY A 51 -12.19 -1.43 8.94
CA GLY A 51 -10.76 -1.74 9.06
C GLY A 51 -10.17 -2.27 7.76
N ILE A 52 -10.99 -2.62 6.76
CA ILE A 52 -10.53 -3.15 5.46
C ILE A 52 -9.65 -2.12 4.77
N ASP A 53 -10.02 -0.84 4.85
CA ASP A 53 -9.26 0.25 4.25
C ASP A 53 -7.85 0.42 4.86
N ILE A 54 -7.66 0.01 6.12
CA ILE A 54 -6.34 0.05 6.78
C ILE A 54 -5.42 -1.01 6.16
N VAL A 55 -5.95 -2.19 5.84
CA VAL A 55 -5.17 -3.33 5.35
C VAL A 55 -5.19 -3.47 3.83
N SER A 56 -6.04 -2.74 3.10
CA SER A 56 -6.24 -2.85 1.66
C SER A 56 -4.95 -2.61 0.86
N ILE A 57 -4.18 -1.57 1.21
CA ILE A 57 -2.90 -1.27 0.55
C ILE A 57 -1.86 -2.36 0.77
N LEU A 58 -1.87 -2.99 1.95
CA LEU A 58 -1.01 -4.12 2.25
C LEU A 58 -1.49 -5.37 1.52
N ASN A 59 -2.80 -5.56 1.39
CA ASN A 59 -3.42 -6.64 0.61
C ASN A 59 -3.05 -6.55 -0.86
N LEU A 60 -2.95 -5.36 -1.46
CA LEU A 60 -2.42 -5.20 -2.82
C LEU A 60 -0.99 -5.77 -2.92
N THR A 61 -0.12 -5.41 -1.98
CA THR A 61 1.26 -5.92 -1.94
C THR A 61 1.30 -7.44 -1.75
N VAL A 62 0.49 -7.96 -0.82
CA VAL A 62 0.38 -9.39 -0.55
C VAL A 62 -0.19 -10.14 -1.76
N THR A 63 -1.06 -9.52 -2.56
CA THR A 63 -1.64 -10.08 -3.79
C THR A 63 -0.64 -10.10 -4.94
N VAL A 64 0.13 -9.03 -5.14
CA VAL A 64 1.12 -8.92 -6.23
C VAL A 64 2.18 -10.02 -6.17
N ARG A 65 2.62 -10.43 -4.98
CA ARG A 65 3.65 -11.48 -4.80
C ARG A 65 3.24 -12.91 -5.16
N LYS A 66 1.95 -13.17 -5.41
CA LYS A 66 1.47 -14.53 -5.72
C LYS A 66 1.63 -14.83 -7.21
N GLU A 67 1.68 -16.06 -7.63
CA GLU A 67 1.60 -16.39 -9.05
C GLU A 67 0.82 -17.68 -9.23
N LEU A 68 -0.12 -17.68 -10.17
CA LEU A 68 -0.82 -18.89 -10.59
C LEU A 68 0.08 -19.64 -11.55
N VAL A 69 0.42 -20.87 -11.19
CA VAL A 69 1.28 -21.74 -12.00
C VAL A 69 0.59 -23.07 -12.30
N CYS A 70 0.88 -23.63 -13.47
CA CYS A 70 0.42 -24.96 -13.84
C CYS A 70 1.16 -26.03 -13.02
N PRO A 71 0.62 -27.27 -12.93
CA PRO A 71 1.23 -28.33 -12.13
C PRO A 71 2.69 -28.63 -12.49
N SER A 72 3.05 -28.61 -13.78
CA SER A 72 4.43 -28.86 -14.21
C SER A 72 5.39 -27.77 -13.74
N CYS A 73 5.04 -26.49 -13.94
CA CYS A 73 5.85 -25.37 -13.44
C CYS A 73 5.92 -25.34 -11.90
N PHE A 74 4.87 -25.79 -11.22
CA PHE A 74 4.88 -25.93 -9.76
C PHE A 74 5.91 -26.97 -9.31
N GLU A 75 5.91 -28.16 -9.92
CA GLU A 75 6.89 -29.22 -9.62
C GLU A 75 8.34 -28.78 -9.88
N GLU A 76 8.57 -28.00 -10.94
CA GLU A 76 9.88 -27.42 -11.22
C GLU A 76 10.32 -26.44 -10.13
N ARG A 77 9.43 -25.53 -9.70
CA ARG A 77 9.73 -24.56 -8.62
C ARG A 77 9.97 -25.25 -7.27
N LEU A 78 9.28 -26.35 -7.00
CA LEU A 78 9.50 -27.13 -5.77
C LEU A 78 10.90 -27.77 -5.69
N LYS A 79 11.59 -27.99 -6.81
CA LYS A 79 12.95 -28.55 -6.80
C LYS A 79 13.98 -27.56 -6.26
N SER A 80 13.76 -26.25 -6.44
CA SER A 80 14.66 -25.19 -6.01
C SER A 80 14.20 -24.44 -4.76
N GLY A 81 12.93 -24.61 -4.37
CA GLY A 81 12.29 -23.84 -3.31
C GLY A 81 11.87 -24.64 -2.07
N PRO A 82 11.44 -23.95 -1.00
CA PRO A 82 10.72 -24.55 0.11
C PRO A 82 9.36 -25.08 -0.35
N LEU A 83 8.91 -26.19 0.24
CA LEU A 83 7.61 -26.79 -0.08
C LEU A 83 6.44 -25.82 0.17
N ARG A 84 6.54 -25.00 1.22
CA ARG A 84 5.48 -24.07 1.63
C ARG A 84 6.05 -22.68 1.86
N CYS A 85 5.28 -21.67 1.48
CA CYS A 85 5.55 -20.29 1.82
C CYS A 85 5.49 -20.09 3.34
N SER A 86 6.47 -19.37 3.88
CA SER A 86 6.51 -18.91 5.29
C SER A 86 6.94 -17.45 5.38
N CYS A 87 6.72 -16.70 4.30
CA CYS A 87 6.99 -15.27 4.23
C CYS A 87 6.05 -14.52 5.17
N THR A 88 6.60 -13.46 5.75
CA THR A 88 5.86 -12.46 6.52
C THR A 88 6.21 -11.09 5.95
N LEU A 89 5.39 -10.07 6.22
CA LEU A 89 5.73 -8.70 5.80
C LEU A 89 6.99 -8.21 6.52
N ARG A 90 7.22 -8.64 7.78
CA ARG A 90 8.46 -8.36 8.51
C ARG A 90 9.68 -8.87 7.77
N LYS A 91 9.69 -10.14 7.37
CA LYS A 91 10.80 -10.76 6.63
C LYS A 91 11.06 -10.07 5.30
N ARG A 92 10.00 -9.57 4.64
CA ARG A 92 10.11 -8.89 3.36
C ARG A 92 10.68 -7.48 3.50
N PHE A 93 10.16 -6.67 4.43
CA PHE A 93 10.40 -5.23 4.45
C PHE A 93 11.31 -4.75 5.58
N LEU A 94 11.38 -5.44 6.71
CA LEU A 94 12.12 -4.97 7.89
C LEU A 94 13.37 -5.78 8.17
N ASP A 95 13.31 -7.10 8.01
CA ASP A 95 14.46 -7.97 8.30
C ASP A 95 15.52 -7.94 7.18
N ARG A 96 15.24 -7.24 6.09
CA ARG A 96 16.11 -7.09 4.92
C ARG A 96 16.56 -5.64 4.77
N TRP A 97 17.86 -5.43 4.75
CA TRP A 97 18.47 -4.18 4.33
C TRP A 97 18.86 -4.32 2.87
N LEU A 98 18.09 -3.72 1.97
CA LEU A 98 18.41 -3.67 0.54
C LEU A 98 19.04 -2.32 0.22
N CYS A 99 20.02 -2.31 -0.67
CA CYS A 99 20.41 -1.07 -1.31
C CYS A 99 19.28 -0.60 -2.25
N VAL A 100 19.32 0.67 -2.63
CA VAL A 100 18.29 1.28 -3.51
C VAL A 100 18.18 0.54 -4.85
N GLY A 101 19.30 0.12 -5.45
CA GLY A 101 19.31 -0.65 -6.68
C GLY A 101 18.55 -1.98 -6.56
N CYS A 102 18.90 -2.80 -5.55
CA CYS A 102 18.21 -4.06 -5.30
C CYS A 102 16.72 -3.88 -5.01
N TYR A 103 16.33 -2.81 -4.33
CA TYR A 103 14.92 -2.49 -4.13
C TYR A 103 14.20 -2.17 -5.45
N ILE A 104 14.81 -1.37 -6.33
CA ILE A 104 14.25 -1.03 -7.64
C ILE A 104 14.10 -2.28 -8.51
N ASP A 105 15.12 -3.14 -8.56
CA ASP A 105 15.07 -4.38 -9.34
C ASP A 105 13.96 -5.31 -8.85
N GLU A 106 13.85 -5.45 -7.53
CA GLU A 106 12.79 -6.25 -6.89
C GLU A 106 11.40 -5.67 -7.15
N HIS A 107 11.25 -4.35 -7.08
CA HIS A 107 9.99 -3.65 -7.39
C HIS A 107 9.60 -3.80 -8.86
N ASN A 108 10.57 -3.77 -9.78
CA ASN A 108 10.32 -3.99 -11.20
C ASN A 108 9.91 -5.43 -11.47
N ALA A 109 10.55 -6.42 -10.83
CA ALA A 109 10.12 -7.81 -10.92
C ALA A 109 8.67 -7.99 -10.41
N ASP A 110 8.33 -7.38 -9.28
CA ASP A 110 6.96 -7.40 -8.73
C ASP A 110 5.95 -6.75 -9.70
N LYS A 111 6.34 -5.68 -10.41
CA LYS A 111 5.51 -5.05 -11.47
C LYS A 111 5.34 -5.93 -12.71
N ASP A 112 6.40 -6.57 -13.17
CA ASP A 112 6.35 -7.45 -14.34
C ASP A 112 5.38 -8.60 -14.07
N ILE A 113 5.46 -9.21 -12.88
CA ILE A 113 4.50 -10.21 -12.40
C ILE A 113 3.06 -9.67 -12.40
N ALA A 114 2.86 -8.45 -11.89
CA ALA A 114 1.53 -7.84 -11.84
C ALA A 114 0.93 -7.66 -13.24
N SER A 115 1.75 -7.35 -14.24
CA SER A 115 1.32 -7.17 -15.64
C SER A 115 0.78 -8.46 -16.27
N HIS A 116 1.26 -9.63 -15.82
CA HIS A 116 0.80 -10.93 -16.32
C HIS A 116 -0.53 -11.40 -15.71
N LYS A 117 -1.03 -10.73 -14.67
CA LYS A 117 -2.20 -11.19 -13.89
C LYS A 117 -3.55 -10.68 -14.37
N MET A 118 -3.61 -9.60 -15.15
CA MET A 118 -4.89 -9.02 -15.58
C MET A 118 -5.03 -9.08 -17.09
N ILE A 119 -5.72 -10.11 -17.59
CA ILE A 119 -6.44 -9.97 -18.86
C ILE A 119 -7.80 -9.39 -18.50
N HIS A 120 -7.90 -8.06 -18.58
CA HIS A 120 -9.19 -7.39 -18.53
C HIS A 120 -10.07 -7.90 -19.67
N SER A 121 -11.12 -8.64 -19.32
CA SER A 121 -12.21 -8.95 -20.23
C SER A 121 -13.02 -7.69 -20.43
N GLY A 122 -12.58 -6.85 -21.38
CA GLY A 122 -13.46 -5.87 -22.00
C GLY A 122 -14.58 -6.61 -22.76
N GLY A 123 -15.63 -7.00 -22.05
CA GLY A 123 -16.87 -7.54 -22.62
C GLY A 123 -17.09 -9.04 -22.40
N GLY A 124 -17.68 -9.41 -21.24
CA GLY A 124 -18.48 -10.62 -21.05
C GLY A 124 -17.85 -11.99 -21.36
N GLY A 125 -16.54 -12.05 -21.62
CA GLY A 125 -15.81 -13.27 -21.96
C GLY A 125 -15.04 -13.79 -20.75
N SER A 126 -15.12 -15.10 -20.53
CA SER A 126 -14.35 -15.84 -19.51
C SER A 126 -12.89 -15.37 -19.43
N HIS A 127 -12.43 -14.95 -18.25
CA HIS A 127 -11.03 -14.61 -18.00
C HIS A 127 -10.19 -15.88 -18.07
N SER A 128 -9.40 -16.05 -19.14
CA SER A 128 -8.44 -17.15 -19.21
C SER A 128 -7.12 -16.72 -18.56
N HIS A 129 -6.87 -17.15 -17.33
CA HIS A 129 -5.54 -17.03 -16.74
C HIS A 129 -4.56 -17.96 -17.49
N GLN A 130 -3.32 -17.50 -17.67
CA GLN A 130 -2.23 -18.31 -18.24
C GLN A 130 -1.08 -18.39 -17.24
N CYS A 131 -0.45 -19.56 -17.15
CA CYS A 131 0.80 -19.74 -16.42
C CYS A 131 1.93 -18.97 -17.14
N GLY A 132 3.00 -18.60 -16.43
CA GLY A 132 4.17 -17.93 -17.03
C GLY A 132 4.87 -18.72 -18.16
N CYS A 133 4.62 -20.03 -18.27
CA CYS A 133 5.08 -20.86 -19.39
C CYS A 133 4.18 -20.81 -20.64
N GLY A 134 3.07 -20.05 -20.58
CA GLY A 134 2.06 -19.95 -21.63
C GLY A 134 0.95 -21.00 -21.57
N ALA A 135 1.00 -21.95 -20.63
CA ALA A 135 -0.07 -22.94 -20.46
C ALA A 135 -1.36 -22.25 -20.00
N SER A 136 -2.47 -22.53 -20.69
CA SER A 136 -3.80 -22.07 -20.29
C SER A 136 -4.39 -23.01 -19.23
N PHE A 137 -5.10 -22.47 -18.24
CA PHE A 137 -5.79 -23.29 -17.25
C PHE A 137 -7.10 -23.82 -17.83
N GLU A 138 -7.10 -25.08 -18.28
CA GLU A 138 -8.29 -25.75 -18.79
C GLU A 138 -9.27 -26.13 -17.66
N ALA A 139 -10.54 -26.36 -18.02
CA ALA A 139 -11.55 -26.81 -17.06
C ALA A 139 -11.13 -28.13 -16.40
N GLY A 140 -10.93 -28.09 -15.07
CA GLY A 140 -10.47 -29.23 -14.27
C GLY A 140 -8.98 -29.25 -13.96
N MET A 141 -8.18 -28.36 -14.56
CA MET A 141 -6.83 -28.10 -14.07
C MET A 141 -6.92 -27.33 -12.75
N GLN A 142 -6.29 -27.83 -11.70
CA GLN A 142 -6.16 -27.11 -10.42
C GLN A 142 -4.87 -26.28 -10.46
N PRO A 143 -4.93 -24.96 -10.75
CA PRO A 143 -3.75 -24.12 -10.66
C PRO A 143 -3.20 -24.14 -9.23
N ARG A 144 -1.89 -23.94 -9.11
CA ARG A 144 -1.23 -23.81 -7.81
C ARG A 144 -0.80 -22.37 -7.65
N ILE A 145 -0.83 -21.86 -6.43
CA ILE A 145 -0.37 -20.51 -6.12
C ILE A 145 0.98 -20.60 -5.43
N VAL A 146 1.98 -19.95 -6.01
CA VAL A 146 3.33 -19.85 -5.46
C VAL A 146 3.65 -18.43 -5.05
N CYS A 147 4.47 -18.28 -4.01
CA CYS A 147 4.96 -16.99 -3.56
C CYS A 147 6.23 -16.62 -4.32
N ASN A 148 6.25 -15.50 -5.03
CA ASN A 148 7.41 -15.07 -5.81
C ASN A 148 8.60 -14.62 -4.97
N TRP A 149 8.39 -14.36 -3.67
CA TRP A 149 9.48 -13.99 -2.77
C TRP A 149 10.30 -15.19 -2.30
N CYS A 150 9.67 -16.36 -2.15
CA CYS A 150 10.34 -17.55 -1.61
C CYS A 150 10.10 -18.82 -2.41
N THR A 151 9.42 -18.73 -3.55
CA THR A 151 8.98 -19.81 -4.45
C THR A 151 8.09 -20.91 -3.84
N GLY A 152 7.83 -20.88 -2.53
CA GLY A 152 6.98 -21.85 -1.85
C GLY A 152 5.48 -21.68 -2.10
N GLU A 153 4.74 -22.78 -1.94
CA GLU A 153 3.29 -22.84 -2.13
C GLU A 153 2.52 -21.99 -1.09
N VAL A 154 1.49 -21.28 -1.52
CA VAL A 154 0.53 -20.58 -0.65
C VAL A 154 -0.75 -21.43 -0.54
N THR A 155 -1.04 -21.93 0.66
CA THR A 155 -2.07 -22.94 0.92
C THR A 155 -3.32 -22.39 1.61
N GLY A 156 -3.58 -21.09 1.52
CA GLY A 156 -4.81 -20.48 2.05
C GLY A 156 -6.04 -20.88 1.24
N ASP A 157 -7.23 -20.73 1.82
CA ASP A 157 -8.48 -20.81 1.06
C ASP A 157 -8.63 -19.53 0.23
N TRP A 158 -8.76 -19.70 -1.08
CA TRP A 158 -8.88 -18.62 -2.06
C TRP A 158 -10.26 -18.54 -2.69
N ASP A 159 -11.00 -19.64 -2.62
CA ASP A 159 -12.27 -19.83 -3.31
C ASP A 159 -13.33 -18.83 -2.83
N ASP A 160 -13.21 -18.30 -1.62
CA ASP A 160 -14.19 -17.36 -1.04
C ASP A 160 -13.89 -15.87 -1.34
N MET A 161 -12.72 -15.53 -1.90
CA MET A 161 -12.27 -14.13 -1.96
C MET A 161 -12.67 -13.39 -3.23
N ASP A 162 -12.75 -14.10 -4.36
CA ASP A 162 -13.17 -13.49 -5.61
C ASP A 162 -14.67 -13.12 -5.57
N GLU A 163 -15.49 -13.90 -4.85
CA GLU A 163 -16.92 -13.59 -4.66
C GLU A 163 -17.13 -12.33 -3.79
N GLU A 164 -16.45 -12.21 -2.64
CA GLU A 164 -16.63 -11.04 -1.76
C GLU A 164 -16.12 -9.73 -2.37
N MET A 165 -15.01 -9.77 -3.12
CA MET A 165 -14.44 -8.56 -3.72
C MET A 165 -15.25 -8.06 -4.93
N GLN A 166 -15.86 -8.98 -5.69
CA GLN A 166 -16.78 -8.61 -6.77
C GLN A 166 -18.08 -8.01 -6.22
N GLU A 167 -18.65 -8.58 -5.16
CA GLU A 167 -19.88 -8.04 -4.56
C GLU A 167 -19.70 -6.61 -4.01
N GLU A 168 -18.54 -6.27 -3.43
CA GLU A 168 -18.29 -4.91 -2.96
C GLU A 168 -18.05 -3.92 -4.10
N ALA A 169 -17.33 -4.31 -5.16
CA ALA A 169 -17.09 -3.46 -6.32
C ALA A 169 -18.40 -3.17 -7.09
N GLU A 170 -19.21 -4.18 -7.35
CA GLU A 170 -20.53 -4.02 -8.01
C GLU A 170 -21.48 -3.14 -7.19
N LYS A 171 -21.39 -3.20 -5.85
CA LYS A 171 -22.20 -2.36 -4.97
C LYS A 171 -21.74 -0.89 -4.95
N THR A 172 -20.47 -0.61 -5.27
CA THR A 172 -19.98 0.77 -5.41
C THR A 172 -20.24 1.36 -6.79
N GLU A 173 -20.32 0.54 -7.84
CA GLU A 173 -20.52 0.99 -9.23
C GLU A 173 -21.99 1.33 -9.53
N ASP A 174 -22.96 0.86 -8.73
CA ASP A 174 -24.37 1.28 -8.79
C ASP A 174 -24.63 2.69 -8.21
N THR A 175 -23.58 3.47 -7.93
CA THR A 175 -23.69 4.91 -7.60
C THR A 175 -23.19 5.84 -8.69
N GLU A 176 -23.08 5.36 -9.93
CA GLU A 176 -22.89 6.25 -11.08
C GLU A 176 -24.21 6.91 -11.51
N ASP A 177 -24.20 8.25 -11.47
CA ASP A 177 -24.98 9.16 -12.31
C ASP A 177 -26.46 9.42 -12.00
N ASP A 178 -26.76 9.74 -10.74
CA ASP A 178 -27.72 10.84 -10.50
C ASP A 178 -27.00 11.98 -9.80
N ASP A 179 -26.29 12.79 -10.58
CA ASP A 179 -25.89 14.18 -10.26
C ASP A 179 -27.13 15.10 -10.08
N GLY A 180 -28.21 14.57 -9.51
CA GLY A 180 -29.21 15.38 -8.84
C GLY A 180 -28.57 15.93 -7.56
N PRO A 181 -28.71 17.22 -7.24
CA PRO A 181 -28.20 17.74 -5.99
C PRO A 181 -28.95 17.06 -4.84
N ASP A 182 -28.33 16.02 -4.27
CA ASP A 182 -28.70 15.36 -3.02
C ASP A 182 -28.44 16.29 -1.81
N GLU A 183 -28.63 17.60 -2.03
CA GLU A 183 -28.55 18.66 -1.06
C GLU A 183 -29.97 18.95 -0.56
N GLU A 184 -30.43 18.19 0.42
CA GLU A 184 -31.58 18.62 1.24
C GLU A 184 -31.24 19.86 2.07
N HIS A 185 -29.95 20.16 2.23
CA HIS A 185 -29.45 21.29 3.00
C HIS A 185 -28.50 22.15 2.19
N SER A 186 -29.02 23.28 1.72
CA SER A 186 -28.22 24.30 1.05
C SER A 186 -27.49 25.15 2.09
N ILE A 187 -26.38 25.78 1.69
CA ILE A 187 -25.73 26.85 2.47
C ILE A 187 -26.73 27.95 2.90
N ALA A 188 -27.79 28.12 2.12
CA ALA A 188 -28.88 29.06 2.39
C ALA A 188 -29.65 28.75 3.68
N ASP A 189 -29.71 27.48 4.10
CA ASP A 189 -30.41 27.07 5.32
C ASP A 189 -29.70 27.54 6.60
N PHE A 190 -28.45 28.02 6.46
CA PHE A 190 -27.59 28.52 7.53
C PHE A 190 -27.23 30.00 7.35
N ALA A 191 -27.86 30.70 6.42
CA ALA A 191 -27.56 32.10 6.12
C ALA A 191 -27.83 33.07 7.29
N ASP A 192 -28.70 32.67 8.22
CA ASP A 192 -29.08 33.46 9.40
C ASP A 192 -28.22 33.17 10.65
N GLN A 193 -27.20 32.30 10.55
CA GLN A 193 -26.31 32.06 11.69
C GLN A 193 -25.42 33.25 11.98
N GLU A 194 -25.30 33.59 13.27
CA GLU A 194 -24.37 34.62 13.70
C GLU A 194 -22.92 34.15 13.47
N PRO A 195 -21.99 35.06 13.10
CA PRO A 195 -20.58 34.71 12.97
C PRO A 195 -20.05 34.05 14.25
N GLY A 196 -19.41 32.88 14.11
CA GLY A 196 -18.95 32.04 15.21
C GLY A 196 -19.91 30.96 15.69
N GLU A 197 -21.16 30.91 15.20
CA GLU A 197 -22.08 29.81 15.49
C GLU A 197 -21.86 28.59 14.58
N HIS A 198 -22.01 27.40 15.16
CA HIS A 198 -21.87 26.13 14.45
C HIS A 198 -23.24 25.64 13.96
N GLY A 199 -23.40 25.47 12.64
CA GLY A 199 -24.60 24.89 12.03
C GLY A 199 -24.43 23.40 11.84
N TYR A 200 -25.36 22.58 12.32
CA TYR A 200 -25.26 21.12 12.21
C TYR A 200 -26.33 20.62 11.23
N ALA A 201 -25.92 19.91 10.19
CA ALA A 201 -26.82 19.27 9.24
C ALA A 201 -26.53 17.77 9.19
N LYS A 202 -27.56 16.96 9.43
CA LYS A 202 -27.45 15.51 9.19
C LYS A 202 -27.72 15.26 7.71
N ASN A 203 -26.77 14.65 7.03
CA ASN A 203 -26.88 14.30 5.62
C ASN A 203 -27.74 13.01 5.46
N ARG A 204 -28.23 12.76 4.24
CA ARG A 204 -29.03 11.57 3.90
C ARG A 204 -28.29 10.25 4.13
N ASP A 205 -26.98 10.25 3.87
CA ASP A 205 -26.07 9.13 4.14
C ASP A 205 -25.81 8.88 5.64
N GLY A 206 -26.43 9.66 6.52
CA GLY A 206 -26.27 9.56 7.97
C GLY A 206 -25.02 10.25 8.52
N SER A 207 -24.19 10.85 7.65
CA SER A 207 -23.03 11.65 8.06
C SER A 207 -23.44 13.04 8.57
N LEU A 208 -22.53 13.70 9.29
CA LEU A 208 -22.74 15.04 9.85
C LEU A 208 -21.94 16.08 9.05
N SER A 209 -22.62 17.10 8.53
CA SER A 209 -21.98 18.33 8.06
C SER A 209 -22.02 19.37 9.18
N VAL A 210 -20.94 20.13 9.35
CA VAL A 210 -20.97 21.34 10.18
C VAL A 210 -20.61 22.55 9.34
N TYR A 211 -21.39 23.60 9.52
CA TYR A 211 -21.18 24.90 8.90
C TYR A 211 -20.55 25.81 9.94
N VAL A 212 -19.43 26.45 9.57
CA VAL A 212 -18.72 27.43 10.40
C VAL A 212 -18.53 28.68 9.55
N ASP A 213 -19.14 29.79 9.94
CA ASP A 213 -19.09 31.06 9.19
C ASP A 213 -19.49 30.88 7.70
N GLY A 214 -20.54 30.11 7.46
CA GLY A 214 -21.03 29.78 6.12
C GLY A 214 -20.16 28.77 5.36
N SER A 215 -19.01 28.34 5.88
CA SER A 215 -18.18 27.31 5.26
C SER A 215 -18.62 25.92 5.68
N ARG A 216 -18.96 25.07 4.72
CA ARG A 216 -19.33 23.66 4.97
C ARG A 216 -18.09 22.81 5.24
N ILE A 217 -18.08 22.14 6.37
CA ILE A 217 -17.03 21.21 6.79
C ILE A 217 -17.65 19.81 6.91
N ARG A 218 -17.06 18.82 6.23
CA ARG A 218 -17.49 17.41 6.21
C ARG A 218 -16.32 16.47 6.47
N GLY A 219 -16.64 15.26 6.92
CA GLY A 219 -15.68 14.16 7.05
C GLY A 219 -14.52 14.47 7.99
N GLU A 220 -13.31 14.05 7.63
CA GLU A 220 -12.07 14.23 8.41
C GLU A 220 -11.75 15.71 8.73
N ARG A 221 -12.19 16.65 7.88
CA ARG A 221 -12.00 18.08 8.10
C ARG A 221 -12.83 18.59 9.27
N LEU A 222 -13.92 17.91 9.62
CA LEU A 222 -14.81 18.30 10.70
C LEU A 222 -14.16 18.11 12.07
N SER A 223 -13.63 16.92 12.33
CA SER A 223 -12.93 16.61 13.56
C SER A 223 -11.69 17.49 13.74
N ARG A 224 -10.95 17.77 12.66
CA ARG A 224 -9.83 18.72 12.68
C ARG A 224 -10.27 20.16 12.96
N ALA A 225 -11.35 20.63 12.33
CA ALA A 225 -11.88 21.97 12.54
C ALA A 225 -12.39 22.17 13.97
N ILE A 226 -13.06 21.16 14.55
CA ILE A 226 -13.52 21.18 15.95
C ILE A 226 -12.32 21.27 16.92
N ILE A 227 -11.30 20.43 16.73
CA ILE A 227 -10.10 20.46 17.57
C ILE A 227 -9.34 21.78 17.44
N HIS A 228 -9.29 22.33 16.22
CA HIS A 228 -8.66 23.61 15.94
C HIS A 228 -9.41 24.77 16.60
N GLY A 229 -10.74 24.81 16.47
CA GLY A 229 -11.59 25.81 17.13
C GLY A 229 -11.43 25.79 18.64
N TRP A 230 -11.50 24.60 19.25
CA TRP A 230 -11.30 24.43 20.69
C TRP A 230 -9.91 24.92 21.17
N ARG A 231 -8.84 24.64 20.40
CA ARG A 231 -7.49 25.14 20.74
C ARG A 231 -7.39 26.66 20.74
N ILE A 232 -8.04 27.32 19.79
CA ILE A 232 -8.09 28.79 19.73
C ILE A 232 -8.81 29.35 20.96
N GLU A 233 -9.95 28.76 21.34
CA GLU A 233 -10.73 29.18 22.51
C GLU A 233 -9.94 29.04 23.82
N GLU A 234 -9.13 28.00 23.94
CA GLU A 234 -8.25 27.78 25.10
C GLU A 234 -6.96 28.61 25.07
N GLY A 235 -6.77 29.46 24.06
CA GLY A 235 -5.55 30.28 23.90
C GLY A 235 -4.29 29.45 23.62
N MET A 236 -4.45 28.23 23.10
CA MET A 236 -3.35 27.36 22.71
C MET A 236 -2.84 27.74 21.31
N SER A 237 -1.53 27.67 21.07
CA SER A 237 -1.01 27.89 19.71
C SER A 237 -1.53 26.78 18.79
N VAL A 238 -2.01 27.20 17.63
CA VAL A 238 -2.44 26.30 16.56
C VAL A 238 -1.33 26.27 15.53
N ASP A 239 -0.48 25.26 15.64
CA ASP A 239 0.52 24.98 14.62
C ASP A 239 -0.18 24.61 13.30
N CYS A 240 0.48 24.94 12.19
CA CYS A 240 0.03 24.74 10.81
C CYS A 240 -0.57 23.33 10.56
N ILE A 241 -1.76 23.28 9.95
CA ILE A 241 -2.58 22.06 9.75
C ILE A 241 -2.06 21.16 8.61
N CYS A 242 -1.03 21.57 7.85
CA CYS A 242 -0.48 20.75 6.78
C CYS A 242 0.87 20.13 7.17
N CYS A 243 1.08 18.87 6.75
CA CYS A 243 2.34 18.14 6.91
C CYS A 243 3.49 18.70 6.03
N LEU A 244 3.38 19.95 5.54
CA LEU A 244 4.34 20.59 4.62
C LEU A 244 4.97 21.88 5.18
N CYS A 245 4.68 22.23 6.44
CA CYS A 245 5.33 23.36 7.09
C CYS A 245 6.70 22.92 7.66
N GLU A 246 7.71 22.77 6.78
CA GLU A 246 9.12 22.51 7.19
C GLU A 246 9.84 23.75 7.75
N ASP A 247 9.29 24.96 7.64
CA ASP A 247 9.99 26.18 8.08
C ASP A 247 9.06 27.22 8.74
N GLY A 248 9.20 27.37 10.06
CA GLY A 248 8.62 28.48 10.86
C GLY A 248 8.18 27.97 12.23
N ASP A 249 8.91 28.13 13.34
CA ASP A 249 9.58 29.34 13.79
C ASP A 249 10.95 29.07 14.42
N LYS A 250 12.00 29.61 13.79
CA LYS A 250 13.24 29.99 14.49
C LYS A 250 13.20 31.49 14.78
N ASP A 251 12.30 31.92 15.67
CA ASP A 251 12.39 33.24 16.28
C ASP A 251 13.42 33.22 17.42
N GLY A 252 14.68 33.11 17.00
CA GLY A 252 15.84 33.46 17.81
C GLY A 252 15.91 34.97 17.92
N SER A 253 15.50 35.49 19.07
CA SER A 253 15.75 36.85 19.51
C SER A 253 17.26 37.19 19.38
N ARG A 254 17.66 37.92 18.34
CA ARG A 254 18.94 38.65 18.35
C ARG A 254 18.77 40.04 17.74
N SER A 255 18.60 40.96 18.69
CA SER A 255 18.90 42.38 18.61
C SER A 255 19.97 42.75 17.59
N SER A 256 19.53 43.54 16.62
CA SER A 256 20.39 44.35 15.76
C SER A 256 21.12 45.39 16.60
N SER A 257 22.43 45.20 16.78
CA SER A 257 23.34 46.30 17.03
C SER A 257 24.52 46.20 16.08
N SER A 258 24.66 47.28 15.33
CA SER A 258 25.72 47.58 14.38
C SER A 258 27.11 47.34 14.95
N SER A 259 28.04 46.86 14.13
CA SER A 259 29.21 47.64 13.68
C SER A 259 30.37 46.74 13.25
N ASN A 260 30.87 47.05 12.04
CA ASN A 260 32.28 47.05 11.64
C ASN A 260 33.05 45.76 11.27
N LYS A 261 33.59 45.85 10.04
CA LYS A 261 34.97 45.54 9.63
C LYS A 261 35.43 44.07 9.60
N GLY A 262 35.35 43.49 8.40
CA GLY A 262 36.52 43.37 7.50
C GLY A 262 37.36 42.09 7.58
N LYS A 263 38.07 41.85 6.45
CA LYS A 263 39.12 40.83 6.15
C LYS A 263 38.55 39.49 5.64
N VAL A 264 38.57 39.18 4.35
CA VAL A 264 39.69 38.91 3.38
C VAL A 264 40.53 37.70 3.76
N GLY A 265 40.52 36.71 2.85
CA GLY A 265 41.20 35.40 2.81
C GLY A 265 40.20 34.41 2.18
N GLU A 266 40.17 34.08 0.88
CA GLU A 266 41.24 33.56 -0.01
C GLU A 266 42.02 32.43 0.66
N ASP A 267 41.72 31.20 0.23
CA ASP A 267 42.45 29.91 0.25
C ASP A 267 41.41 28.88 -0.28
N ASP A 268 41.33 28.51 -1.57
CA ASP A 268 42.22 27.63 -2.36
C ASP A 268 42.69 26.38 -1.61
N GLU A 269 42.19 25.21 -2.03
CA GLU A 269 42.84 23.88 -2.08
C GLU A 269 41.76 22.84 -2.49
N GLU A 270 41.78 22.33 -3.73
CA GLU A 270 42.39 21.03 -4.12
C GLU A 270 41.71 19.86 -3.38
N GLY A 271 40.96 18.93 -3.99
CA GLY A 271 41.21 18.21 -5.23
C GLY A 271 41.43 16.75 -4.85
N GLU A 272 40.43 15.87 -5.00
CA GLU A 272 40.65 14.42 -4.99
C GLU A 272 39.73 13.73 -6.02
N GLU A 273 40.38 13.41 -7.12
CA GLU A 273 39.97 12.57 -8.25
C GLU A 273 40.05 11.10 -7.79
N TRP A 274 38.91 10.42 -7.73
CA TRP A 274 38.86 8.98 -7.46
C TRP A 274 38.77 8.24 -8.79
N GLU A 275 39.93 7.91 -9.34
CA GLU A 275 40.08 6.83 -10.31
C GLU A 275 39.91 5.50 -9.56
N THR A 276 38.89 4.71 -9.91
CA THR A 276 38.85 3.28 -9.58
C THR A 276 38.64 2.50 -10.86
N GLU A 277 39.80 2.15 -11.42
CA GLU A 277 40.18 0.88 -12.05
C GLU A 277 39.03 -0.03 -12.51
N GLU A 278 38.90 -0.07 -13.84
CA GLU A 278 38.37 -1.18 -14.62
C GLU A 278 39.28 -2.39 -14.42
N ASP A 279 38.73 -3.51 -13.93
CA ASP A 279 39.30 -4.86 -14.06
C ASP A 279 38.17 -5.85 -13.71
N ASP A 280 37.72 -6.66 -14.67
CA ASP A 280 38.24 -8.03 -14.84
C ASP A 280 37.22 -8.86 -15.64
N ASP A 281 37.62 -9.16 -16.87
CA ASP A 281 36.94 -10.06 -17.79
C ASP A 281 36.93 -11.48 -17.20
N ASN A 282 35.76 -12.03 -16.91
CA ASN A 282 35.63 -13.43 -16.56
C ASN A 282 34.82 -14.15 -17.64
N GLU A 283 35.51 -14.46 -18.75
CA GLU A 283 35.13 -15.54 -19.66
C GLU A 283 35.16 -16.87 -18.91
N TYR A 284 33.98 -17.41 -18.59
CA TYR A 284 33.82 -18.84 -18.32
C TYR A 284 33.18 -19.49 -19.54
N GLU A 285 34.03 -19.90 -20.48
CA GLU A 285 33.75 -21.06 -21.31
C GLU A 285 33.92 -22.31 -20.42
N GLU A 286 32.87 -23.11 -20.28
CA GLU A 286 33.06 -24.53 -19.98
C GLU A 286 32.03 -25.35 -20.75
N ASP A 287 32.57 -26.02 -21.76
CA ASP A 287 31.99 -27.10 -22.54
C ASP A 287 31.32 -28.15 -21.65
N ARG A 288 30.15 -28.61 -22.07
CA ARG A 288 29.68 -29.94 -21.69
C ARG A 288 28.94 -30.62 -22.83
N ASP A 289 29.75 -31.18 -23.72
CA ASP A 289 29.41 -32.41 -24.43
C ASP A 289 29.09 -33.52 -23.41
N GLU A 290 28.02 -34.27 -23.64
CA GLU A 290 28.14 -35.71 -23.92
C GLU A 290 26.76 -36.35 -24.05
N ASP A 291 26.54 -36.82 -25.27
CA ASP A 291 25.59 -37.82 -25.73
C ASP A 291 25.19 -38.87 -24.68
N THR A 292 23.89 -39.13 -24.59
CA THR A 292 23.41 -40.43 -24.13
C THR A 292 22.27 -40.91 -25.01
N ASP A 293 22.65 -41.44 -26.18
CA ASP A 293 21.88 -42.48 -26.85
C ASP A 293 21.84 -43.71 -25.94
N MET A 294 20.65 -44.08 -25.44
CA MET A 294 20.42 -45.45 -24.99
C MET A 294 19.25 -46.09 -25.73
N ASP A 295 19.67 -47.16 -26.37
CA ASP A 295 19.03 -48.03 -27.32
C ASP A 295 17.81 -48.78 -26.76
N SER A 296 16.84 -48.91 -27.64
CA SER A 296 15.90 -50.00 -27.81
C SER A 296 16.28 -51.32 -27.13
N THR A 297 15.36 -51.86 -26.32
CA THR A 297 15.13 -53.31 -26.31
C THR A 297 13.64 -53.59 -26.23
N SER A 298 13.10 -54.11 -27.33
CA SER A 298 11.90 -54.93 -27.37
C SER A 298 12.05 -56.14 -26.45
N SER A 299 10.97 -56.55 -25.79
CA SER A 299 10.71 -57.94 -25.40
C SER A 299 9.21 -58.14 -25.24
N GLU A 300 8.69 -58.93 -26.18
CA GLU A 300 7.55 -59.87 -26.15
C GLU A 300 6.25 -59.54 -25.39
#